data_AF-A0A7S3PFW1-F1
#
_entry.id   AF-A0A7S3PFW1-F1
#
_cell.length_a   1.000
_cell.length_b   1.000
_cell.length_c   1.000
_cell.angle_alpha   90.00
_cell.angle_beta   90.00
_cell.angle_gamma   90.00
#
_symmetry.space_group_name_H-M   'P 1'
#
loop_
_entity.id
_entity.type
_entity.pdbx_description
1 polymer ?
#
loop_
_entity_poly.entity_id
_entity_poly.type
_entity_poly.pdbx_seq_one_letter_code
_entity_poly.pdbx_strand_id
1 'polypeptide(L)'
;DWIVAQAKADADKANWLSLEMRHDRVHATFSRAVMENVTNLAILGGDATQIVPNHIKPHSIDYIFVNYPEPPQKTGGWDSQSKHLLSKDFFLSMKQALKHYGTLTVITDSLWYAQLLLKIVAEGTGFQDAELSTGFSTGRKVVEEAYQKRTNTYGERNHVPRSIKLYEGSPCQERSGLGEKTEMSTSYFDRLWRRENQMKRYLLCLIPSTESESSSAPIKKIKNKRITF
;
A
#
# COMPACT_ATOMS: atom_id res chain seq x y z
N ASP A 1 -0.60 11.59 -13.85
CA ASP A 1 -1.66 12.52 -13.40
C ASP A 1 -1.83 12.57 -11.89
N TRP A 2 -2.30 11.50 -11.26
CA TRP A 2 -2.56 11.50 -9.82
C TRP A 2 -1.31 11.71 -8.96
N ILE A 3 -0.22 10.99 -9.23
CA ILE A 3 1.00 11.08 -8.41
C ILE A 3 1.68 12.45 -8.50
N VAL A 4 1.60 13.12 -9.65
CA VAL A 4 2.09 14.49 -9.83
C VAL A 4 1.30 15.46 -8.95
N ALA A 5 -0.04 15.32 -8.92
CA ALA A 5 -0.90 16.13 -8.06
C ALA A 5 -0.62 15.87 -6.57
N GLN A 6 -0.43 14.61 -6.15
CA GLN A 6 -0.07 14.27 -4.78
C GLN A 6 1.27 14.89 -4.38
N ALA A 7 2.29 14.70 -5.21
CA ALA A 7 3.62 15.24 -4.94
C ALA A 7 3.58 16.77 -4.84
N LYS A 8 2.87 17.45 -5.75
CA LYS A 8 2.68 18.89 -5.71
C LYS A 8 1.99 19.37 -4.42
N ALA A 9 0.94 18.69 -3.97
CA ALA A 9 0.24 19.01 -2.72
C ALA A 9 1.12 18.76 -1.47
N ASP A 10 2.12 17.88 -1.58
CA ASP A 10 3.03 17.50 -0.52
C ASP A 10 4.44 18.09 -0.66
N ALA A 11 4.62 19.15 -1.46
CA ALA A 11 5.94 19.73 -1.77
C ALA A 11 6.84 19.89 -0.54
N ASP A 12 6.27 20.32 0.60
CA ASP A 12 6.99 20.52 1.87
C ASP A 12 6.81 19.41 2.91
N LYS A 13 5.99 18.40 2.61
CA LYS A 13 5.59 17.34 3.55
C LYS A 13 6.28 16.01 3.26
N ALA A 14 6.44 15.67 1.99
CA ALA A 14 6.93 14.35 1.59
C ALA A 14 7.73 14.39 0.29
N ASN A 15 8.61 13.40 0.14
CA ASN A 15 9.19 13.00 -1.14
C ASN A 15 8.49 11.74 -1.64
N TRP A 16 8.18 11.72 -2.92
CA TRP A 16 7.45 10.66 -3.59
C TRP A 16 8.32 9.88 -4.54
N LEU A 17 8.06 8.57 -4.63
CA LEU A 17 8.62 7.66 -5.60
C LEU A 17 7.46 6.94 -6.30
N SER A 18 7.40 7.04 -7.62
CA SER A 18 6.47 6.26 -8.44
C SER A 18 7.22 5.09 -9.08
N LEU A 19 6.69 3.89 -8.96
CA LEU A 19 7.17 2.70 -9.68
C LEU A 19 6.13 2.32 -10.73
N GLU A 20 6.53 2.30 -12.01
CA GLU A 20 5.63 1.98 -13.11
C GLU A 20 6.38 1.09 -14.11
N MET A 21 5.76 -0.04 -14.48
CA MET A 21 6.38 -1.01 -15.39
C MET A 21 6.28 -0.55 -16.85
N ARG A 22 5.22 0.20 -17.19
CA ARG A 22 4.94 0.64 -18.55
C ARG A 22 5.72 1.91 -18.92
N HIS A 23 6.66 1.77 -19.84
CA HIS A 23 7.57 2.86 -20.23
C HIS A 23 6.86 4.11 -20.80
N ASP A 24 5.76 3.94 -21.55
CA ASP A 24 4.92 5.04 -22.03
C ASP A 24 4.36 5.88 -20.87
N ARG A 25 3.91 5.22 -19.80
CA ARG A 25 3.38 5.88 -18.60
C ARG A 25 4.46 6.53 -17.75
N VAL A 26 5.65 5.93 -17.66
CA VAL A 26 6.84 6.53 -17.04
C VAL A 26 7.15 7.86 -17.71
N HIS A 27 7.27 7.87 -19.04
CA HIS A 27 7.56 9.07 -19.81
C HIS A 27 6.45 10.13 -19.66
N ALA A 28 5.18 9.74 -19.77
CA ALA A 28 4.06 10.66 -19.59
C ALA A 28 4.05 11.30 -18.19
N THR A 29 4.30 10.51 -17.14
CA THR A 29 4.35 11.00 -15.76
C THR A 29 5.54 11.93 -15.54
N PHE A 30 6.71 11.59 -16.09
CA PHE A 30 7.92 12.41 -15.99
C PHE A 30 7.75 13.76 -16.69
N SER A 31 7.33 13.76 -17.95
CA SER A 31 7.10 14.98 -18.71
C SER A 31 6.12 15.91 -18.01
N ARG A 32 5.05 15.34 -17.42
CA ARG A 32 4.09 16.12 -16.63
C ARG A 32 4.70 16.70 -15.35
N ALA A 33 5.48 15.91 -14.60
CA ALA A 33 6.16 16.39 -13.40
C ALA A 33 7.09 17.57 -13.71
N VAL A 34 7.82 17.51 -14.82
CA VAL A 34 8.68 18.59 -15.31
C VAL A 34 7.87 19.83 -15.68
N MET A 35 6.82 19.68 -16.50
CA MET A 35 5.96 20.80 -16.93
C MET A 35 5.24 21.47 -15.75
N GLU A 36 4.90 20.71 -14.71
CA GLU A 36 4.26 21.23 -13.49
C GLU A 36 5.26 21.67 -12.40
N ASN A 37 6.57 21.63 -12.68
CA ASN A 37 7.65 22.00 -11.76
C ASN A 37 7.59 21.27 -10.40
N VAL A 38 7.29 19.97 -10.43
CA VAL A 38 7.25 19.11 -9.24
C VAL A 38 8.65 18.59 -8.93
N THR A 39 9.22 19.03 -7.80
CA THR A 39 10.63 18.76 -7.42
C THR A 39 10.79 17.65 -6.38
N ASN A 40 9.70 17.18 -5.78
CA ASN A 40 9.68 16.16 -4.74
C ASN A 40 9.14 14.80 -5.24
N LEU A 41 9.24 14.51 -6.54
CA LEU A 41 8.80 13.25 -7.17
C LEU A 41 9.93 12.64 -7.99
N ALA A 42 10.30 11.40 -7.66
CA ALA A 42 11.12 10.54 -8.50
C ALA A 42 10.26 9.45 -9.16
N ILE A 43 10.61 9.06 -10.38
CA ILE A 43 9.86 8.07 -11.17
C ILE A 43 10.84 7.00 -11.61
N LEU A 44 10.53 5.75 -11.30
CA LEU A 44 11.33 4.58 -11.64
C LEU A 44 10.53 3.70 -12.60
N GLY A 45 11.11 3.43 -13.76
CA GLY A 45 10.56 2.50 -14.73
C GLY A 45 11.09 1.09 -14.52
N GLY A 46 10.20 0.12 -14.36
CA GLY A 46 10.57 -1.31 -14.32
C GLY A 46 9.71 -2.16 -13.39
N ASP A 47 10.13 -3.41 -13.22
CA ASP A 47 9.44 -4.38 -12.37
C ASP A 47 9.68 -4.08 -10.89
N ALA A 48 8.59 -3.74 -10.18
CA ALA A 48 8.63 -3.43 -8.76
C ALA A 48 9.14 -4.62 -7.91
N THR A 49 8.90 -5.86 -8.34
CA THR A 49 9.39 -7.07 -7.63
C THR A 49 10.91 -7.19 -7.68
N GLN A 50 11.56 -6.52 -8.63
CA GLN A 50 13.02 -6.43 -8.72
C GLN A 50 13.53 -5.16 -8.06
N ILE A 51 12.85 -4.03 -8.25
CA ILE A 51 13.34 -2.73 -7.78
C ILE A 51 13.28 -2.60 -6.26
N VAL A 52 12.16 -3.00 -5.64
CA VAL A 52 11.98 -2.86 -4.19
C VAL A 52 13.07 -3.60 -3.40
N PRO A 53 13.29 -4.92 -3.59
CA PRO A 53 14.30 -5.63 -2.80
C PRO A 53 15.75 -5.25 -3.13
N ASN A 54 16.05 -4.84 -4.36
CA ASN A 54 17.43 -4.64 -4.80
C ASN A 54 17.91 -3.17 -4.75
N HIS A 55 16.99 -2.21 -4.77
CA HIS A 55 17.34 -0.79 -4.91
C HIS A 55 16.72 0.12 -3.84
N ILE A 56 15.74 -0.36 -3.06
CA ILE A 56 15.20 0.40 -1.94
C ILE A 56 15.88 -0.03 -0.66
N LYS A 57 16.53 0.93 0.01
CA LYS A 57 17.20 0.67 1.29
C LYS A 57 16.18 0.13 2.33
N PRO A 58 16.53 -0.92 3.09
CA PRO A 58 15.69 -1.37 4.19
C PRO A 58 15.35 -0.26 5.18
N HIS A 59 14.15 -0.30 5.75
CA HIS A 59 13.66 0.64 6.77
C HIS A 59 13.79 2.12 6.38
N SER A 60 13.59 2.43 5.10
CA SER A 60 13.77 3.79 4.59
C SER A 60 12.46 4.46 4.17
N ILE A 61 11.37 3.69 4.04
CA ILE A 61 10.08 4.15 3.53
C ILE A 61 9.07 4.33 4.67
N ASP A 62 8.38 5.46 4.68
CA ASP A 62 7.33 5.76 5.66
C ASP A 62 5.98 5.21 5.20
N TYR A 63 5.67 5.33 3.91
CA TYR A 63 4.38 4.88 3.37
C TYR A 63 4.56 4.18 2.02
N ILE A 64 3.86 3.07 1.86
CA ILE A 64 3.70 2.37 0.60
C ILE A 64 2.21 2.34 0.25
N PHE A 65 1.89 2.74 -0.98
CA PHE A 65 0.54 2.72 -1.51
C PHE A 65 0.47 1.79 -2.73
N VAL A 66 -0.49 0.89 -2.73
CA VAL A 66 -0.82 0.04 -3.89
C VAL A 66 -2.28 0.30 -4.24
N ASN A 67 -2.51 1.04 -5.32
CA ASN A 67 -3.84 1.48 -5.71
C ASN A 67 -4.33 0.73 -6.94
N TYR A 68 -5.41 -0.01 -6.79
CA TYR A 68 -6.08 -0.77 -7.83
C TYR A 68 -5.14 -1.73 -8.56
N PRO A 69 -4.43 -2.61 -7.82
CA PRO A 69 -3.56 -3.60 -8.45
C PRO A 69 -4.39 -4.51 -9.36
N GLU A 70 -3.79 -4.91 -10.49
CA GLU A 70 -4.45 -5.85 -11.40
C GLU A 70 -4.65 -7.21 -10.69
N PRO A 71 -5.88 -7.75 -10.67
CA PRO A 71 -6.13 -9.06 -10.10
C PRO A 71 -5.49 -10.16 -10.95
N PRO A 72 -5.18 -11.33 -10.37
CA PRO A 72 -4.73 -12.49 -11.14
C PRO A 72 -5.78 -12.86 -12.21
N GLN A 73 -5.33 -13.08 -13.45
CA GLN A 73 -6.22 -13.60 -14.50
C GLN A 73 -6.70 -15.00 -14.11
N LYS A 74 -8.03 -15.24 -14.14
CA LYS A 74 -8.63 -16.54 -13.81
C LYS A 74 -8.41 -17.55 -14.93
N THR A 75 -7.18 -18.02 -15.12
CA THR A 75 -6.88 -19.17 -15.98
C THR A 75 -7.10 -20.45 -15.18
N GLY A 76 -8.32 -20.98 -15.24
CA GLY A 76 -8.70 -22.36 -14.91
C GLY A 76 -8.09 -22.98 -13.65
N GLY A 77 -8.78 -22.86 -12.51
CA GLY A 77 -8.47 -23.54 -11.26
C GLY A 77 -8.24 -22.59 -10.09
N TRP A 78 -8.59 -23.03 -8.87
CA TRP A 78 -8.35 -22.26 -7.62
C TRP A 78 -6.87 -22.23 -7.19
N ASP A 79 -6.01 -22.99 -7.88
CA ASP A 79 -4.62 -23.28 -7.47
C ASP A 79 -3.54 -22.69 -8.40
N SER A 80 -3.90 -21.99 -9.49
CA SER A 80 -2.90 -21.25 -10.26
C SER A 80 -2.66 -19.90 -9.58
N GLN A 81 -1.47 -19.70 -9.00
CA GLN A 81 -0.97 -18.36 -8.73
C GLN A 81 -0.71 -17.65 -10.06
N SER A 82 -1.79 -17.27 -10.76
CA SER A 82 -1.68 -16.43 -11.95
C SER A 82 -0.85 -15.20 -11.57
N LYS A 83 0.14 -14.87 -12.40
CA LYS A 83 1.13 -13.83 -12.08
C LYS A 83 0.41 -12.53 -11.73
N HIS A 84 0.53 -12.10 -10.49
CA HIS A 84 0.07 -10.81 -9.99
C HIS A 84 1.16 -10.23 -9.08
N LEU A 85 1.19 -8.90 -8.97
CA LEU A 85 2.25 -8.18 -8.26
C LEU A 85 2.33 -8.55 -6.77
N LEU A 86 1.18 -8.71 -6.12
CA LEU A 86 1.06 -8.81 -4.66
C LEU A 86 1.18 -10.26 -4.14
N SER A 87 2.31 -10.89 -4.42
CA SER A 87 2.68 -12.19 -3.84
C SER A 87 3.18 -12.07 -2.40
N LYS A 88 3.24 -13.21 -1.69
CA LYS A 88 3.82 -13.28 -0.33
C LYS A 88 5.24 -12.70 -0.27
N ASP A 89 6.10 -13.06 -1.23
CA ASP A 89 7.49 -12.59 -1.28
C ASP A 89 7.58 -11.09 -1.53
N PHE A 90 6.66 -10.54 -2.32
CA PHE A 90 6.61 -9.10 -2.54
C PHE A 90 6.11 -8.34 -1.30
N PHE A 91 5.16 -8.90 -0.54
CA PHE A 91 4.82 -8.36 0.78
C PHE A 91 6.04 -8.35 1.73
N LEU A 92 6.84 -9.42 1.76
CA LEU A 92 8.07 -9.45 2.56
C LEU A 92 9.07 -8.38 2.13
N SER A 93 9.22 -8.16 0.82
CA SER A 93 10.07 -7.10 0.26
C SER A 93 9.57 -5.70 0.67
N MET A 94 8.27 -5.46 0.60
CA MET A 94 7.65 -4.20 1.07
C MET A 94 7.83 -4.00 2.59
N LYS A 95 7.67 -5.06 3.39
CA LYS A 95 7.91 -5.02 4.83
C LYS A 95 9.35 -4.60 5.14
N GLN A 96 10.33 -5.14 4.42
CA GLN A 96 11.74 -4.80 4.61
C GLN A 96 12.03 -3.34 4.24
N ALA A 97 11.40 -2.81 3.19
CA ALA A 97 11.56 -1.41 2.80
C ALA A 97 10.95 -0.42 3.82
N LEU A 98 9.86 -0.81 4.49
CA LEU A 98 9.16 0.01 5.47
C LEU A 98 9.94 0.18 6.78
N LYS A 99 9.86 1.39 7.36
CA LYS A 99 10.24 1.64 8.76
C LYS A 99 9.34 0.84 9.70
N HIS A 100 9.77 0.65 10.96
CA HIS A 100 9.01 -0.11 11.97
C HIS A 100 7.56 0.36 12.18
N TYR A 101 7.28 1.65 11.94
CA TYR A 101 5.93 2.25 12.00
C TYR A 101 5.43 2.75 10.64
N GLY A 102 6.12 2.36 9.56
CA GLY A 102 5.68 2.65 8.21
C GLY A 102 4.39 1.91 7.89
N THR A 103 3.56 2.49 7.02
CA THR A 103 2.26 1.90 6.66
C THR A 103 2.26 1.42 5.21
N LEU A 104 1.74 0.22 4.98
CA LEU A 104 1.33 -0.28 3.68
C LEU A 104 -0.19 -0.19 3.55
N THR A 105 -0.67 0.50 2.53
CA THR A 105 -2.09 0.57 2.20
C THR A 105 -2.33 -0.02 0.82
N VAL A 106 -3.23 -1.00 0.75
CA VAL A 106 -3.67 -1.62 -0.51
C VAL A 106 -5.14 -1.32 -0.71
N ILE A 107 -5.51 -0.86 -1.90
CA ILE A 107 -6.88 -0.51 -2.27
C ILE A 107 -7.26 -1.23 -3.55
N THR A 108 -8.41 -1.90 -3.57
CA THR A 108 -8.97 -2.55 -4.75
C THR A 108 -10.49 -2.39 -4.80
N ASP A 109 -11.05 -2.48 -5.99
CA ASP A 109 -12.48 -2.56 -6.28
C ASP A 109 -13.00 -4.01 -6.33
N SER A 110 -12.10 -5.00 -6.30
CA SER A 110 -12.45 -6.42 -6.35
C SER A 110 -12.45 -7.05 -4.96
N LEU A 111 -13.64 -7.36 -4.43
CA LEU A 111 -13.78 -8.04 -3.13
C LEU A 111 -13.00 -9.34 -3.09
N TRP A 112 -13.17 -10.19 -4.12
CA TRP A 112 -12.47 -11.47 -4.20
C TRP A 112 -10.95 -11.29 -4.14
N TYR A 113 -10.40 -10.29 -4.83
CA TYR A 113 -8.97 -10.06 -4.80
C TYR A 113 -8.54 -9.55 -3.43
N ALA A 114 -9.32 -8.66 -2.81
CA ALA A 114 -9.07 -8.20 -1.46
C ALA A 114 -9.05 -9.34 -0.42
N GLN A 115 -9.97 -10.31 -0.56
CA GLN A 115 -10.01 -11.53 0.26
C GLN A 115 -8.80 -12.43 0.03
N LEU A 116 -8.36 -12.58 -1.22
CA LEU A 116 -7.13 -13.29 -1.55
C LEU A 116 -5.91 -12.64 -0.87
N LEU A 117 -5.78 -11.32 -0.99
CA LEU A 117 -4.70 -10.56 -0.36
C LEU A 117 -4.74 -10.68 1.17
N LEU A 118 -5.93 -10.59 1.77
CA LEU A 118 -6.11 -10.78 3.22
C LEU A 118 -5.54 -12.13 3.67
N LYS A 119 -5.85 -13.22 2.94
CA LYS A 119 -5.32 -14.56 3.22
C LYS A 119 -3.80 -14.61 3.09
N ILE A 120 -3.25 -14.10 1.98
CA ILE A 120 -1.79 -14.05 1.76
C ILE A 120 -1.08 -13.34 2.93
N VAL A 121 -1.60 -12.20 3.36
CA VAL A 121 -1.00 -11.42 4.44
C VAL A 121 -1.10 -12.17 5.78
N ALA A 122 -2.24 -12.80 6.07
CA ALA A 122 -2.45 -13.60 7.29
C ALA A 122 -1.57 -14.87 7.35
N GLU A 123 -1.12 -15.40 6.21
CA GLU A 123 -0.28 -16.59 6.10
C GLU A 123 1.24 -16.33 6.27
N GLY A 124 1.59 -15.35 7.09
CA GLY A 124 2.96 -15.17 7.58
C GLY A 124 3.80 -14.21 6.76
N THR A 125 3.24 -13.06 6.38
CA THR A 125 4.03 -11.91 5.90
C THR A 125 4.63 -11.07 7.04
N GLY A 126 4.16 -11.28 8.27
CA GLY A 126 4.58 -10.51 9.44
C GLY A 126 4.15 -9.04 9.38
N PHE A 127 3.07 -8.72 8.68
CA PHE A 127 2.32 -7.48 8.86
C PHE A 127 1.31 -7.61 10.01
N GLN A 128 0.79 -6.50 10.52
CA GLN A 128 -0.33 -6.44 11.46
C GLN A 128 -1.31 -5.38 11.00
N ASP A 129 -2.56 -5.46 11.47
CA ASP A 129 -3.55 -4.44 11.19
C ASP A 129 -3.17 -3.08 11.81
N ALA A 130 -3.36 -2.00 11.05
CA ALA A 130 -3.05 -0.65 11.49
C ALA A 130 -4.12 -0.01 12.40
N GLU A 131 -5.27 -0.64 12.64
CA GLU A 131 -6.36 -0.08 13.48
C GLU A 131 -5.91 0.27 14.90
N LEU A 132 -4.85 -0.37 15.39
CA LEU A 132 -4.39 -0.28 16.78
C LEU A 132 -3.66 1.02 17.17
N SER A 133 -3.46 1.99 16.28
CA SER A 133 -2.69 3.20 16.66
C SER A 133 -3.16 4.55 16.14
N THR A 134 -3.99 4.64 15.09
CA THR A 134 -4.02 5.90 14.31
C THR A 134 -5.40 6.42 13.87
N GLY A 135 -6.51 5.99 14.48
CA GLY A 135 -7.84 6.55 14.14
C GLY A 135 -8.29 6.28 12.69
N PHE A 136 -7.73 5.25 12.06
CA PHE A 136 -7.97 4.88 10.67
C PHE A 136 -9.35 4.24 10.44
N SER A 137 -10.19 4.03 11.45
CA SER A 137 -11.47 3.30 11.31
C SER A 137 -12.68 4.19 10.99
N THR A 138 -12.57 5.52 11.09
CA THR A 138 -13.73 6.41 10.90
C THR A 138 -14.31 6.31 9.49
N GLY A 139 -15.56 5.87 9.37
CA GLY A 139 -16.29 5.74 8.11
C GLY A 139 -16.04 4.45 7.31
N ARG A 140 -15.47 3.41 7.93
CA ARG A 140 -15.21 2.11 7.29
C ARG A 140 -15.94 0.98 8.02
N LYS A 141 -16.42 0.00 7.26
CA LYS A 141 -17.02 -1.22 7.77
C LYS A 141 -16.02 -2.36 7.63
N VAL A 142 -15.77 -3.10 8.70
CA VAL A 142 -15.04 -4.38 8.60
C VAL A 142 -15.93 -5.37 7.83
N VAL A 143 -15.43 -5.89 6.71
CA VAL A 143 -16.14 -6.86 5.88
C VAL A 143 -15.63 -8.29 6.07
N GLU A 144 -14.35 -8.44 6.42
CA GLU A 144 -13.75 -9.74 6.72
C GLU A 144 -12.58 -9.57 7.69
N GLU A 145 -12.25 -10.64 8.40
CA GLU A 145 -11.14 -10.69 9.33
C GLU A 145 -10.44 -12.04 9.20
N ALA A 146 -9.11 -12.02 9.08
CA ALA A 146 -8.30 -13.23 9.01
C ALA A 146 -7.32 -13.31 10.17
N TYR A 147 -7.23 -14.48 10.77
CA TYR A 147 -6.35 -14.75 11.90
C TYR A 147 -4.99 -15.23 11.42
N GLN A 148 -3.94 -14.64 11.96
CA GLN A 148 -2.59 -15.07 11.62
C GLN A 148 -2.32 -16.48 12.15
N LYS A 149 -1.88 -17.38 11.25
CA LYS A 149 -1.42 -18.72 11.64
C LYS A 149 -0.09 -18.58 12.38
N ARG A 150 -0.08 -18.78 13.71
CA ARG A 150 1.17 -18.97 14.47
C ARG A 150 1.48 -20.46 14.55
N THR A 151 2.67 -20.85 14.09
CA THR A 151 3.27 -22.15 14.42
C THR A 151 3.79 -22.05 15.85
N ASN A 152 3.00 -22.49 16.82
CA ASN A 152 3.47 -22.61 18.20
C ASN A 152 4.41 -23.81 18.27
N THR A 153 5.72 -23.59 18.35
CA THR A 153 6.68 -24.68 18.56
C THR A 153 6.69 -25.16 20.02
N TYR A 154 6.14 -24.39 20.96
CA TYR A 154 5.96 -24.81 22.35
C TYR A 154 4.68 -24.18 22.90
N GLY A 155 3.95 -24.93 23.73
CA GLY A 155 2.59 -24.63 24.21
C GLY A 155 2.45 -23.42 25.14
N GLU A 156 2.86 -22.23 24.71
CA GLU A 156 2.55 -20.98 25.40
C GLU A 156 1.08 -20.62 25.18
N ARG A 157 0.30 -20.81 26.24
CA ARG A 157 -1.08 -20.34 26.37
C ARG A 157 -1.04 -18.83 26.66
N ASN A 158 -1.91 -18.07 25.99
CA ASN A 158 -2.31 -16.67 26.26
C ASN A 158 -1.87 -15.56 25.29
N HIS A 159 -1.56 -15.86 24.03
CA HIS A 159 -1.52 -14.79 23.03
C HIS A 159 -2.87 -14.63 22.33
N VAL A 160 -3.48 -13.44 22.52
CA VAL A 160 -4.65 -13.00 21.75
C VAL A 160 -4.30 -13.10 20.26
N PRO A 161 -5.09 -13.84 19.45
CA PRO A 161 -4.84 -13.95 18.03
C PRO A 161 -4.77 -12.56 17.41
N ARG A 162 -3.66 -12.23 16.75
CA ARG A 162 -3.60 -11.01 15.94
C ARG A 162 -4.41 -11.27 14.67
N SER A 163 -5.47 -10.49 14.51
CA SER A 163 -6.28 -10.49 13.31
C SER A 163 -5.88 -9.35 12.39
N ILE A 164 -6.06 -9.60 11.09
CA ILE A 164 -5.96 -8.59 10.04
C ILE A 164 -7.35 -8.36 9.50
N LYS A 165 -7.74 -7.10 9.35
CA LYS A 165 -9.10 -6.73 8.93
C LYS A 165 -9.08 -6.24 7.49
N LEU A 166 -10.12 -6.63 6.78
CA LEU A 166 -10.47 -6.08 5.49
C LEU A 166 -11.60 -5.09 5.67
N TYR A 167 -11.41 -3.88 5.17
CA TYR A 167 -12.36 -2.79 5.31
C TYR A 167 -13.07 -2.51 3.99
N GLU A 168 -14.36 -2.16 4.06
CA GLU A 168 -15.11 -1.52 2.98
C GLU A 168 -15.37 -0.05 3.34
N GLY A 169 -15.07 0.88 2.43
CA GLY A 169 -15.40 2.30 2.62
C GLY A 169 -14.39 3.26 2.00
N SER A 170 -14.43 4.53 2.38
CA SER A 170 -13.52 5.51 1.80
C SER A 170 -12.11 5.39 2.41
N PRO A 171 -11.02 5.40 1.64
CA PRO A 171 -9.65 5.52 2.14
C PRO A 171 -9.41 6.82 2.92
N CYS A 172 -8.53 6.81 3.92
CA CYS A 172 -8.25 8.00 4.73
C CYS A 172 -7.26 8.90 4.00
N GLN A 173 -7.45 10.22 4.07
CA GLN A 173 -6.75 11.20 3.24
C GLN A 173 -5.23 11.18 3.39
N GLU A 174 -4.70 11.00 4.61
CA GLU A 174 -3.27 11.14 4.88
C GLU A 174 -2.46 9.85 4.65
N ARG A 175 -3.11 8.68 4.68
CA ARG A 175 -2.44 7.36 4.69
C ARG A 175 -2.94 6.39 3.64
N SER A 176 -3.74 6.84 2.69
CA SER A 176 -4.07 6.09 1.47
C SER A 176 -3.34 6.58 0.22
N GLY A 177 -2.68 7.74 0.33
CA GLY A 177 -2.12 8.47 -0.80
C GLY A 177 -3.19 9.11 -1.70
N LEU A 178 -4.48 8.78 -1.56
CA LEU A 178 -5.54 9.32 -2.41
C LEU A 178 -5.93 10.73 -1.93
N GLY A 179 -5.76 11.72 -2.80
CA GLY A 179 -6.05 13.13 -2.53
C GLY A 179 -7.49 13.43 -2.16
N GLU A 180 -7.72 14.66 -1.70
CA GLU A 180 -9.03 15.16 -1.29
C GLU A 180 -10.13 14.84 -2.31
N LYS A 181 -11.34 14.57 -1.80
CA LYS A 181 -12.59 14.81 -2.54
C LYS A 181 -12.80 16.33 -2.66
N THR A 182 -11.88 17.04 -3.30
CA THR A 182 -12.27 18.32 -3.90
C THR A 182 -13.18 18.00 -5.07
N GLU A 183 -14.18 18.83 -5.35
CA GLU A 183 -15.08 18.65 -6.50
C GLU A 183 -14.31 18.50 -7.83
N MET A 184 -13.05 18.98 -7.84
CA MET A 184 -12.02 18.86 -8.88
C MET A 184 -10.98 17.73 -8.70
N SER A 185 -11.19 16.68 -7.89
CA SER A 185 -10.28 15.53 -7.91
C SER A 185 -10.35 14.84 -9.29
N THR A 186 -9.27 14.99 -10.07
CA THR A 186 -9.21 14.66 -11.51
C THR A 186 -8.42 13.38 -11.78
N SER A 187 -8.32 12.45 -10.83
CA SER A 187 -7.66 11.19 -11.14
C SER A 187 -8.47 10.42 -12.19
N TYR A 188 -7.78 9.73 -13.11
CA TYR A 188 -8.43 8.89 -14.11
C TYR A 188 -9.38 7.90 -13.45
N PHE A 189 -8.98 7.33 -12.30
CA PHE A 189 -9.83 6.48 -11.49
C PHE A 189 -11.04 7.24 -10.96
N ASP A 190 -10.91 8.39 -10.31
CA ASP A 190 -12.07 9.15 -9.83
C ASP A 190 -13.09 9.47 -10.95
N ARG A 191 -12.61 9.77 -12.17
CA ARG A 191 -13.48 9.98 -13.35
C ARG A 191 -14.15 8.70 -13.84
N LEU A 192 -13.38 7.62 -13.98
CA LEU A 192 -13.90 6.31 -14.39
C LEU A 192 -14.96 5.82 -13.38
N TRP A 193 -14.76 6.12 -12.11
CA TRP A 193 -15.60 5.69 -11.00
C TRP A 193 -16.89 6.48 -10.89
N ARG A 194 -16.85 7.81 -11.11
CA ARG A 194 -18.07 8.62 -11.28
C ARG A 194 -18.93 8.11 -12.44
N ARG A 195 -18.30 7.51 -13.46
CA ARG A 195 -18.96 7.02 -14.67
C ARG A 195 -19.52 5.60 -14.54
N GLU A 196 -18.86 4.70 -13.79
CA GLU A 196 -19.22 3.27 -13.73
C GLU A 196 -20.07 2.85 -12.52
N ASN A 197 -20.45 3.79 -11.63
CA ASN A 197 -21.28 3.51 -10.45
C ASN A 197 -20.69 2.42 -9.51
N GLN A 198 -19.37 2.20 -9.59
CA GLN A 198 -18.59 1.30 -8.74
C GLN A 198 -18.36 1.97 -7.37
N MET A 199 -19.21 1.64 -6.40
CA MET A 199 -19.30 2.35 -5.12
C MET A 199 -18.45 1.75 -3.98
N LYS A 200 -17.86 0.56 -4.19
CA LYS A 200 -17.20 -0.19 -3.12
C LYS A 200 -15.70 -0.17 -3.27
N ARG A 201 -15.02 0.13 -2.16
CA ARG A 201 -13.56 0.11 -2.05
C ARG A 201 -13.21 -0.83 -0.92
N TYR A 202 -12.29 -1.73 -1.20
CA TYR A 202 -11.78 -2.69 -0.23
C TYR A 202 -10.35 -2.31 0.14
N LEU A 203 -10.06 -2.26 1.43
CA LEU A 203 -8.80 -1.72 1.94
C LEU A 203 -8.14 -2.68 2.93
N LEU A 204 -6.84 -2.84 2.76
CA LEU A 204 -5.94 -3.41 3.75
C LEU A 204 -4.98 -2.33 4.22
N CYS A 205 -4.81 -2.19 5.52
CA CYS A 205 -3.92 -1.20 6.12
C CYS A 205 -3.03 -1.88 7.14
N LEU A 206 -1.75 -1.90 6.83
CA LEU A 206 -0.82 -2.84 7.40
C LEU A 206 0.40 -2.10 7.95
N ILE A 207 0.89 -2.53 9.10
CA ILE A 207 2.16 -2.08 9.68
C ILE A 207 3.08 -3.30 9.89
N PRO A 208 4.41 -3.17 9.71
CA PRO A 208 5.34 -4.24 10.02
C PRO A 208 5.19 -4.70 11.47
N SER A 209 5.19 -6.02 11.70
CA SER A 209 5.28 -6.54 13.06
C SER A 209 6.61 -6.14 13.67
N THR A 210 6.61 -5.44 14.79
CA THR A 210 7.83 -5.20 15.57
C THR A 210 8.29 -6.52 16.18
N GLU A 211 9.44 -7.00 15.73
CA GLU A 211 10.31 -7.80 16.60
C GLU A 211 11.11 -6.79 17.43
N SER A 212 11.29 -7.11 18.71
CA SER A 212 11.81 -6.21 19.74
C SER A 212 13.20 -5.68 19.39
N GLU A 213 13.28 -4.49 18.83
CA GLU A 213 14.52 -3.71 18.79
C GLU A 213 14.29 -2.31 19.34
N SER A 214 14.92 -2.08 20.48
CA SER A 214 15.08 -0.78 21.11
C SER A 214 16.19 -0.02 20.38
N SER A 215 15.83 0.99 19.59
CA SER A 215 16.81 1.96 19.10
C SER A 215 16.22 3.36 19.06
N SER A 216 16.65 4.16 20.03
CA SER A 216 16.39 5.60 20.12
C SER A 216 17.44 6.36 19.31
N ALA A 217 17.11 6.69 18.07
CA ALA A 217 17.88 7.65 17.28
C ALA A 217 17.17 9.02 17.27
N PRO A 218 17.91 10.14 17.34
CA PRO A 218 17.31 11.47 17.36
C PRO A 218 16.57 11.76 16.04
N ILE A 219 15.29 12.15 16.16
CA ILE A 219 14.41 12.45 15.03
C ILE A 219 14.82 13.79 14.43
N LYS A 220 15.65 13.77 13.37
CA LYS A 220 15.72 14.91 12.44
C LYS A 220 14.37 15.04 11.74
N LYS A 221 13.84 16.26 11.59
CA LYS A 221 12.67 16.55 10.74
C LYS A 221 13.03 16.24 9.27
N ILE A 222 12.86 14.99 8.87
CA ILE A 222 13.06 14.52 7.49
C ILE A 222 11.68 14.43 6.85
N LYS A 223 11.52 14.96 5.63
CA LYS A 223 10.27 14.81 4.85
C LYS A 223 9.93 13.31 4.72
N ASN A 224 8.65 12.97 4.87
CA ASN A 224 8.20 11.58 4.75
C ASN A 224 8.56 11.01 3.38
N LYS A 225 8.99 9.75 3.31
CA LYS A 225 9.25 9.05 2.05
C LYS A 225 8.07 8.15 1.70
N ARG A 226 7.51 8.37 0.52
CA ARG A 226 6.29 7.69 0.04
C ARG A 226 6.58 6.97 -1.26
N ILE A 227 6.14 5.72 -1.38
CA ILE A 227 6.19 4.94 -2.62
C ILE A 227 4.75 4.64 -3.07
N THR A 228 4.50 4.75 -4.37
CA THR A 228 3.30 4.19 -5.01
C THR A 228 3.69 3.23 -6.14
N PHE A 229 2.86 2.22 -6.32
CA PHE A 229 2.83 1.33 -7.49
C PHE A 229 1.53 1.55 -8.27
#